data_AF-A0A2V4BUC7-F1
#
_entry.id   AF-A0A2V4BUC7-F1
#
_cell.length_a   1.000
_cell.length_b   1.000
_cell.length_c   1.000
_cell.angle_alpha   90.00
_cell.angle_beta   90.00
_cell.angle_gamma   90.00
#
_symmetry.space_group_name_H-M   'P 1'
#
loop_
_entity.id
_entity.type
_entity.pdbx_description
1 polymer ?
#
loop_
_entity_poly.entity_id
_entity_poly.type
_entity_poly.pdbx_seq_one_letter_code
_entity_poly.pdbx_strand_id
1 'polypeptide(L)'
;MKNILLKTTFISLILLTFVNCSSDKDPENEVIIDPPVAETAPLTTSNATTYMVDPNATKETVALFYNLKKLAKTKTAIGQQDAFNSFYQDASGDSDIKKNTGYDPAILGSDFMFITDKNNNNQSDNWFYQQEQKITSDVKSAYAKGIINTFSWHLREPNNEDSFYAADMTTEQKNTAFKSILPGGSNNEWYKKKLDKVASVVSNLKGVNGELIPIIFRPFHEFDGSWFWWGANFCTAEEYKAAYKFTVEYLRDTKGVHNVLYAFSPDNSYSTETNYLSRYPGDKYVDVLGMDNYGDFNNQGQTGADKANTKLKIISDYAKSKVKIAALTETGYRVTSSTPPVANWFSTYLYSALTSNSIEISYVMFWNNDSAGYYVPNGSASNDADFKTFAIKTKSALVNSLPKMYELPK
;
A
#
# COMPACT_ATOMS: atom_id res chain seq x y z
N MET A 1 -72.52 -7.24 5.81
CA MET A 1 -73.04 -7.90 4.59
C MET A 1 -74.13 -7.04 3.99
N LYS A 2 -74.04 -6.73 2.68
CA LYS A 2 -75.08 -6.10 1.81
C LYS A 2 -75.39 -4.61 2.15
N ASN A 3 -75.48 -3.65 1.24
CA ASN A 3 -75.69 -3.64 -0.20
C ASN A 3 -75.22 -2.32 -0.84
N ILE A 4 -74.97 -2.40 -2.14
CA ILE A 4 -74.65 -1.39 -3.17
C ILE A 4 -75.90 -0.58 -3.58
N LEU A 5 -75.73 0.72 -3.92
CA LEU A 5 -76.52 1.47 -4.93
C LEU A 5 -75.80 2.84 -5.16
N LEU A 6 -75.17 3.21 -6.28
CA LEU A 6 -75.54 3.37 -7.71
C LEU A 6 -76.37 4.63 -8.06
N LYS A 7 -75.71 5.53 -8.81
CA LYS A 7 -76.17 6.47 -9.88
C LYS A 7 -77.03 7.71 -9.55
N THR A 8 -76.53 8.86 -10.01
CA THR A 8 -77.27 9.74 -10.95
C THR A 8 -76.31 10.60 -11.79
N THR A 9 -76.67 10.75 -13.06
CA THR A 9 -75.97 11.42 -14.17
C THR A 9 -76.83 12.61 -14.63
N PHE A 10 -76.25 13.74 -15.03
CA PHE A 10 -76.87 14.77 -15.91
C PHE A 10 -75.70 15.49 -16.65
N ILE A 11 -75.49 15.28 -17.97
CA ILE A 11 -76.02 16.04 -19.14
C ILE A 11 -75.55 17.51 -19.10
N SER A 12 -74.95 18.15 -20.10
CA SER A 12 -74.52 17.83 -21.48
C SER A 12 -73.71 19.01 -22.03
N LEU A 13 -72.93 18.73 -23.09
CA LEU A 13 -72.54 19.61 -24.21
C LEU A 13 -71.70 20.87 -23.93
N ILE A 14 -70.52 20.95 -24.57
CA ILE A 14 -70.35 21.75 -25.80
C ILE A 14 -69.12 21.25 -26.57
N LEU A 15 -69.37 21.03 -27.86
CA LEU A 15 -68.43 20.71 -28.92
C LEU A 15 -67.57 21.94 -29.24
N LEU A 16 -66.26 21.79 -29.36
CA LEU A 16 -65.44 22.51 -30.35
C LEU A 16 -64.08 21.83 -30.49
N THR A 17 -63.99 21.01 -31.54
CA THR A 17 -62.73 20.63 -32.16
C THR A 17 -62.14 21.83 -32.88
N PHE A 18 -60.82 22.08 -32.76
CA PHE A 18 -59.89 22.13 -33.90
C PHE A 18 -58.44 22.42 -33.46
N VAL A 19 -57.55 21.68 -34.12
CA VAL A 19 -56.10 21.87 -34.35
C VAL A 19 -55.09 21.39 -33.31
N ASN A 20 -54.55 20.23 -33.69
CA ASN A 20 -53.29 19.57 -33.36
C ASN A 20 -52.05 20.51 -33.32
N CYS A 21 -51.26 20.43 -32.25
CA CYS A 21 -49.78 20.47 -32.33
C CYS A 21 -49.16 19.93 -31.04
N SER A 22 -48.27 18.96 -31.21
CA SER A 22 -47.51 18.23 -30.21
C SER A 22 -46.53 19.11 -29.43
N SER A 23 -46.43 18.89 -28.12
CA SER A 23 -45.15 18.99 -27.39
C SER A 23 -45.26 18.28 -26.04
N ASP A 24 -44.52 17.18 -25.91
CA ASP A 24 -44.24 16.46 -24.67
C ASP A 24 -43.55 17.36 -23.64
N LYS A 25 -43.95 17.25 -22.37
CA LYS A 25 -43.14 17.72 -21.23
C LYS A 25 -43.18 16.68 -20.12
N ASP A 26 -42.04 16.01 -19.98
CA ASP A 26 -41.66 15.09 -18.91
C ASP A 26 -41.67 15.75 -17.52
N PRO A 27 -41.86 14.96 -16.44
CA PRO A 27 -41.86 15.47 -15.07
C PRO A 27 -40.45 15.93 -14.66
N GLU A 28 -40.39 17.09 -14.00
CA GLU A 28 -39.16 17.71 -13.50
C GLU A 28 -38.43 16.76 -12.54
N ASN A 29 -37.28 16.24 -12.98
CA ASN A 29 -36.29 15.63 -12.11
C ASN A 29 -35.74 16.72 -11.17
N GLU A 30 -35.96 16.57 -9.86
CA GLU A 30 -35.16 17.28 -8.87
C GLU A 30 -33.70 16.90 -9.08
N VAL A 31 -32.92 17.86 -9.57
CA VAL A 31 -31.47 17.74 -9.66
C VAL A 31 -30.95 17.77 -8.22
N ILE A 32 -30.58 16.60 -7.69
CA ILE A 32 -29.75 16.51 -6.49
C ILE A 32 -28.37 17.06 -6.90
N ILE A 33 -28.15 18.35 -6.59
CA ILE A 33 -26.84 18.97 -6.71
C ILE A 33 -26.01 18.41 -5.56
N ASP A 34 -25.09 17.50 -5.85
CA ASP A 34 -24.07 17.11 -4.89
C ASP A 34 -23.41 18.39 -4.35
N PRO A 35 -23.29 18.56 -3.01
CA PRO A 35 -22.61 19.71 -2.47
C PRO A 35 -21.20 19.77 -3.06
N PRO A 36 -20.70 20.97 -3.41
CA PRO A 36 -19.36 21.11 -3.96
C PRO A 36 -18.39 20.44 -3.01
N VAL A 37 -17.52 19.57 -3.55
CA VAL A 37 -16.40 18.98 -2.83
C VAL A 37 -15.66 20.13 -2.18
N ALA A 38 -15.81 20.29 -0.86
CA ALA A 38 -15.10 21.31 -0.13
C ALA A 38 -13.61 21.10 -0.42
N GLU A 39 -12.95 22.10 -1.03
CA GLU A 39 -11.52 22.06 -1.24
C GLU A 39 -10.87 21.78 0.12
N THR A 40 -10.28 20.59 0.25
CA THR A 40 -9.54 20.24 1.46
C THR A 40 -8.44 21.29 1.61
N ALA A 41 -8.35 21.90 2.78
CA ALA A 41 -7.32 22.89 3.06
C ALA A 41 -5.95 22.35 2.61
N PRO A 42 -5.10 23.15 1.97
CA PRO A 42 -3.82 22.66 1.48
C PRO A 42 -2.99 22.09 2.64
N LEU A 43 -2.31 20.96 2.41
CA LEU A 43 -1.42 20.38 3.40
C LEU A 43 -0.30 21.38 3.75
N THR A 44 -0.27 21.81 5.01
CA THR A 44 0.76 22.63 5.65
C THR A 44 1.51 21.83 6.71
N THR A 45 2.60 22.37 7.22
CA THR A 45 3.33 21.76 8.35
C THR A 45 2.49 21.77 9.64
N SER A 46 1.60 22.76 9.81
CA SER A 46 0.76 22.92 11.00
C SER A 46 -0.47 22.02 11.04
N ASN A 47 -0.99 21.57 9.89
CA ASN A 47 -2.18 20.73 9.81
C ASN A 47 -1.89 19.28 9.43
N ALA A 48 -0.63 18.88 9.25
CA ALA A 48 -0.26 17.54 8.80
C ALA A 48 -0.88 16.42 9.66
N THR A 49 -0.84 16.57 10.99
CA THR A 49 -1.40 15.60 11.94
C THR A 49 -2.92 15.42 11.81
N THR A 50 -3.65 16.41 11.28
CA THR A 50 -5.11 16.30 11.07
C THR A 50 -5.49 15.35 9.94
N TYR A 51 -4.53 15.01 9.06
CA TYR A 51 -4.72 14.08 7.95
C TYR A 51 -4.15 12.69 8.21
N MET A 52 -3.37 12.54 9.29
CA MET A 52 -2.72 11.28 9.66
C MET A 52 -3.67 10.38 10.46
N VAL A 53 -3.44 9.08 10.38
CA VAL A 53 -4.13 8.05 11.17
C VAL A 53 -3.87 8.22 12.67
N ASP A 54 -2.64 8.61 13.01
CA ASP A 54 -2.24 8.92 14.38
C ASP A 54 -1.99 10.43 14.55
N PRO A 55 -2.91 11.17 15.18
CA PRO A 55 -2.70 12.59 15.45
C PRO A 55 -1.62 12.85 16.51
N ASN A 56 -1.22 11.82 17.27
CA ASN A 56 -0.16 11.88 18.28
C ASN A 56 1.18 11.37 17.76
N ALA A 57 1.30 11.15 16.44
CA ALA A 57 2.52 10.65 15.83
C ALA A 57 3.74 11.52 16.18
N THR A 58 4.91 10.88 16.30
CA THR A 58 6.16 11.59 16.59
C THR A 58 6.50 12.63 15.52
N LYS A 59 7.27 13.66 15.88
CA LYS A 59 7.63 14.75 14.95
C LYS A 59 8.29 14.24 13.67
N GLU A 60 9.13 13.21 13.75
CA GLU A 60 9.77 12.57 12.59
C GLU A 60 8.76 11.83 11.71
N THR A 61 7.74 11.20 12.29
CA THR A 61 6.67 10.52 11.56
C THR A 61 5.76 11.51 10.85
N VAL A 62 5.44 12.63 11.51
CA VAL A 62 4.71 13.75 10.88
C VAL A 62 5.51 14.34 9.72
N ALA A 63 6.82 14.52 9.90
CA ALA A 63 7.71 14.97 8.84
C ALA A 63 7.74 13.98 7.66
N LEU A 64 7.83 12.67 7.93
CA LEU A 64 7.81 11.65 6.89
C LEU A 64 6.52 11.71 6.07
N PHE A 65 5.36 11.79 6.72
CA PHE A 65 4.08 11.90 6.05
C PHE A 65 4.03 13.14 5.14
N TYR A 66 4.37 14.30 5.70
CA TYR A 66 4.37 15.56 4.98
C TYR A 66 5.30 15.53 3.78
N ASN A 67 6.54 15.07 3.97
CA ASN A 67 7.56 15.08 2.94
C ASN A 67 7.27 14.05 1.84
N LEU A 68 6.70 12.88 2.15
CA LEU A 68 6.22 11.94 1.12
C LEU A 68 5.14 12.57 0.25
N LYS A 69 4.16 13.26 0.85
CA LYS A 69 3.08 13.92 0.10
C LYS A 69 3.59 15.07 -0.77
N LYS A 70 4.60 15.81 -0.31
CA LYS A 70 5.24 16.87 -1.12
C LYS A 70 6.15 16.30 -2.21
N LEU A 71 6.88 15.22 -1.92
CA LEU A 71 7.77 14.56 -2.86
C LEU A 71 7.01 14.10 -4.11
N ALA A 72 5.85 13.46 -3.93
CA ALA A 72 5.00 12.90 -4.99
C ALA A 72 4.64 13.88 -6.12
N LYS A 73 4.67 15.19 -5.85
CA LYS A 73 4.41 16.24 -6.85
C LYS A 73 5.55 16.41 -7.85
N THR A 74 6.75 15.96 -7.50
CA THR A 74 7.98 16.22 -8.26
C THR A 74 8.77 14.97 -8.55
N LYS A 75 8.76 13.98 -7.66
CA LYS A 75 9.60 12.78 -7.70
C LYS A 75 8.90 11.58 -7.07
N THR A 76 9.41 10.41 -7.41
CA THR A 76 9.06 9.11 -6.85
C THR A 76 10.32 8.49 -6.26
N ALA A 77 10.31 8.22 -4.95
CA ALA A 77 11.38 7.51 -4.26
C ALA A 77 11.48 6.06 -4.74
N ILE A 78 12.69 5.58 -5.02
CA ILE A 78 12.96 4.23 -5.51
C ILE A 78 13.51 3.38 -4.36
N GLY A 79 12.80 2.31 -4.04
CA GLY A 79 13.13 1.37 -2.97
C GLY A 79 13.39 -0.05 -3.43
N GLN A 80 13.93 -0.86 -2.53
CA GLN A 80 14.02 -2.30 -2.70
C GLN A 80 13.88 -3.02 -1.36
N GLN A 81 13.15 -4.13 -1.36
CA GLN A 81 13.03 -5.06 -0.24
C GLN A 81 14.40 -5.68 0.08
N ASP A 82 14.76 -5.72 1.37
CA ASP A 82 15.98 -6.34 1.89
C ASP A 82 17.28 -5.90 1.17
N ALA A 83 17.33 -4.64 0.71
CA ALA A 83 18.42 -4.12 -0.12
C ALA A 83 19.83 -4.20 0.53
N PHE A 84 19.89 -4.32 1.85
CA PHE A 84 21.15 -4.45 2.61
C PHE A 84 21.51 -5.89 2.95
N ASN A 85 20.67 -6.85 2.58
CA ASN A 85 20.80 -8.25 3.01
C ASN A 85 20.59 -9.29 1.93
N SER A 86 19.99 -8.90 0.81
CA SER A 86 19.58 -9.81 -0.26
C SER A 86 20.15 -9.31 -1.57
N PHE A 87 21.06 -10.08 -2.15
CA PHE A 87 21.88 -9.65 -3.28
C PHE A 87 21.82 -10.68 -4.40
N TYR A 88 21.90 -10.19 -5.64
CA TYR A 88 22.03 -11.06 -6.78
C TYR A 88 23.37 -11.81 -6.71
N GLN A 89 23.33 -13.13 -6.91
CA GLN A 89 24.48 -14.04 -6.79
C GLN A 89 25.14 -14.04 -5.40
N ASP A 90 24.42 -13.64 -4.35
CA ASP A 90 24.93 -13.50 -2.97
C ASP A 90 26.19 -12.61 -2.87
N ALA A 91 26.36 -11.68 -3.82
CA ALA A 91 27.46 -10.73 -3.83
C ALA A 91 27.26 -9.69 -2.72
N SER A 92 27.73 -10.00 -1.50
CA SER A 92 27.63 -9.13 -0.32
C SER A 92 28.28 -7.75 -0.49
N GLY A 93 28.03 -6.84 0.46
CA GLY A 93 28.58 -5.50 0.49
C GLY A 93 27.51 -4.43 0.25
N ASP A 94 27.80 -3.48 -0.64
CA ASP A 94 26.85 -2.44 -1.03
C ASP A 94 25.55 -3.03 -1.59
N SER A 95 24.42 -2.34 -1.42
CA SER A 95 23.15 -2.71 -2.06
C SER A 95 23.30 -2.83 -3.58
N ASP A 96 22.55 -3.72 -4.23
CA ASP A 96 22.66 -3.88 -5.69
C ASP A 96 22.29 -2.60 -6.46
N ILE A 97 21.35 -1.81 -5.93
CA ILE A 97 21.06 -0.44 -6.42
C ILE A 97 22.31 0.44 -6.33
N LYS A 98 23.06 0.39 -5.23
CA LYS A 98 24.29 1.18 -5.04
C LYS A 98 25.43 0.69 -5.91
N LYS A 99 25.63 -0.63 -6.05
CA LYS A 99 26.63 -1.20 -6.97
C LYS A 99 26.37 -0.73 -8.41
N ASN A 100 25.11 -0.61 -8.79
CA ASN A 100 24.71 -0.17 -10.12
C ASN A 100 24.83 1.36 -10.30
N THR A 101 24.26 2.13 -9.38
CA THR A 101 24.02 3.58 -9.56
C THR A 101 24.99 4.49 -8.81
N GLY A 102 25.77 3.95 -7.85
CA GLY A 102 26.60 4.69 -6.91
C GLY A 102 25.87 5.16 -5.64
N TYR A 103 24.54 5.11 -5.61
CA TYR A 103 23.72 5.62 -4.51
C TYR A 103 22.85 4.52 -3.89
N ASP A 104 22.64 4.58 -2.58
CA ASP A 104 21.70 3.68 -1.89
C ASP A 104 20.23 3.94 -2.32
N PRO A 105 19.33 2.96 -2.14
CA PRO A 105 17.90 3.16 -2.36
C PRO A 105 17.35 4.29 -1.50
N ALA A 106 16.29 4.94 -1.97
CA ALA A 106 15.54 5.91 -1.18
C ALA A 106 14.65 5.26 -0.12
N ILE A 107 14.28 3.98 -0.31
CA ILE A 107 13.45 3.21 0.62
C ILE A 107 14.05 1.83 0.85
N LEU A 108 14.12 1.41 2.12
CA LEU A 108 14.42 0.05 2.51
C LEU A 108 13.11 -0.66 2.90
N GLY A 109 12.80 -1.73 2.17
CA GLY A 109 11.74 -2.66 2.56
C GLY A 109 12.26 -3.73 3.53
N SER A 110 11.43 -4.10 4.51
CA SER A 110 11.68 -5.13 5.50
C SER A 110 10.39 -5.91 5.79
N ASP A 111 10.48 -7.03 6.50
CA ASP A 111 9.30 -7.84 6.81
C ASP A 111 9.25 -8.28 8.29
N PHE A 112 8.07 -8.25 8.88
CA PHE A 112 7.83 -8.77 10.23
C PHE A 112 7.77 -10.30 10.32
N MET A 113 7.84 -11.03 9.21
CA MET A 113 7.75 -12.49 9.13
C MET A 113 8.60 -13.20 10.18
N PHE A 114 9.94 -13.03 10.13
CA PHE A 114 10.84 -13.71 11.07
C PHE A 114 10.78 -13.13 12.49
N ILE A 115 10.48 -11.83 12.59
CA ILE A 115 10.31 -11.13 13.87
C ILE A 115 9.15 -11.73 14.68
N THR A 116 8.09 -12.14 13.99
CA THR A 116 6.84 -12.64 14.60
C THR A 116 6.70 -14.16 14.51
N ASP A 117 7.74 -14.89 14.10
CA ASP A 117 7.74 -16.35 14.02
C ASP A 117 7.56 -16.98 15.41
N LYS A 118 6.83 -18.10 15.49
CA LYS A 118 6.60 -18.85 16.76
C LYS A 118 7.90 -19.29 17.43
N ASN A 119 8.96 -19.51 16.65
CA ASN A 119 10.25 -19.98 17.14
C ASN A 119 11.20 -18.86 17.54
N ASN A 120 10.82 -17.59 17.36
CA ASN A 120 11.61 -16.47 17.86
C ASN A 120 11.49 -16.37 19.38
N ASN A 121 12.51 -16.88 20.09
CA ASN A 121 12.54 -16.95 21.55
C ASN A 121 13.34 -15.81 22.21
N ASN A 122 13.75 -14.80 21.44
CA ASN A 122 14.58 -13.67 21.88
C ASN A 122 15.96 -14.04 22.45
N GLN A 123 16.50 -15.22 22.13
CA GLN A 123 17.85 -15.63 22.54
C GLN A 123 18.87 -15.44 21.41
N SER A 124 20.10 -15.05 21.74
CA SER A 124 21.14 -14.73 20.76
C SER A 124 21.56 -15.91 19.87
N ASP A 125 21.34 -17.13 20.31
CA ASP A 125 21.61 -18.38 19.58
C ASP A 125 20.44 -18.81 18.66
N ASN A 126 19.29 -18.15 18.76
CA ASN A 126 18.13 -18.43 17.93
C ASN A 126 18.19 -17.70 16.59
N TRP A 127 18.04 -18.45 15.51
CA TRP A 127 18.15 -17.92 14.15
C TRP A 127 17.12 -16.82 13.83
N PHE A 128 15.86 -16.96 14.28
CA PHE A 128 14.83 -15.94 14.03
C PHE A 128 15.13 -14.63 14.77
N TYR A 129 15.62 -14.73 16.01
CA TYR A 129 16.07 -13.56 16.75
C TYR A 129 17.29 -12.90 16.10
N GLN A 130 18.23 -13.67 15.55
CA GLN A 130 19.34 -13.13 14.76
C GLN A 130 18.84 -12.37 13.52
N GLN A 131 17.81 -12.88 12.83
CA GLN A 131 17.18 -12.14 11.71
C GLN A 131 16.53 -10.85 12.19
N GLU A 132 15.83 -10.85 13.33
CA GLU A 132 15.29 -9.63 13.92
C GLU A 132 16.39 -8.59 14.25
N GLN A 133 17.50 -9.02 14.85
CA GLN A 133 18.63 -8.12 15.12
C GLN A 133 19.21 -7.54 13.83
N LYS A 134 19.31 -8.35 12.77
CA LYS A 134 19.79 -7.91 11.45
C LYS A 134 18.85 -6.86 10.86
N ILE A 135 17.55 -7.17 10.75
CA ILE A 135 16.52 -6.27 10.22
C ILE A 135 16.48 -4.95 10.99
N THR A 136 16.47 -4.99 12.32
CA THR A 136 16.43 -3.77 13.14
C THR A 136 17.72 -2.94 13.04
N SER A 137 18.88 -3.58 12.85
CA SER A 137 20.14 -2.89 12.56
C SER A 137 20.10 -2.19 11.21
N ASP A 138 19.57 -2.84 10.18
CA ASP A 138 19.48 -2.26 8.83
C ASP A 138 18.51 -1.09 8.78
N VAL A 139 17.39 -1.17 9.48
CA VAL A 139 16.45 -0.05 9.62
C VAL A 139 17.10 1.16 10.28
N LYS A 140 17.90 0.95 11.32
CA LYS A 140 18.66 2.02 11.98
C LYS A 140 19.70 2.62 11.04
N SER A 141 20.42 1.78 10.28
CA SER A 141 21.39 2.21 9.27
C SER A 141 20.73 3.01 8.14
N ALA A 142 19.59 2.53 7.62
CA ALA A 142 18.78 3.22 6.63
C ALA A 142 18.31 4.59 7.13
N TYR A 143 17.74 4.63 8.33
CA TYR A 143 17.28 5.88 8.93
C TYR A 143 18.42 6.90 9.09
N ALA A 144 19.59 6.47 9.55
CA ALA A 144 20.77 7.33 9.68
C ALA A 144 21.26 7.91 8.34
N LYS A 145 20.98 7.24 7.22
CA LYS A 145 21.25 7.71 5.85
C LYS A 145 20.13 8.58 5.27
N GLY A 146 19.03 8.79 6.00
CA GLY A 146 17.83 9.48 5.49
C GLY A 146 16.93 8.62 4.60
N ILE A 147 17.15 7.30 4.57
CA ILE A 147 16.37 6.33 3.80
C ILE A 147 15.07 6.03 4.55
N ILE A 148 13.97 5.96 3.80
CA ILE A 148 12.64 5.66 4.31
C ILE A 148 12.54 4.16 4.63
N ASN A 149 11.94 3.80 5.77
CA ASN A 149 11.74 2.40 6.15
C ASN A 149 10.28 1.99 5.96
N THR A 150 10.04 0.87 5.29
CA THR A 150 8.72 0.25 5.14
C THR A 150 8.75 -1.22 5.53
N PHE A 151 7.68 -1.69 6.16
CA PHE A 151 7.52 -3.06 6.62
C PHE A 151 6.26 -3.68 6.02
N SER A 152 6.43 -4.74 5.24
CA SER A 152 5.37 -5.71 4.97
C SER A 152 5.24 -6.71 6.12
N TRP A 153 4.24 -7.58 6.04
CA TRP A 153 4.09 -8.67 7.00
C TRP A 153 3.54 -9.93 6.37
N HIS A 154 4.44 -10.85 6.05
CA HIS A 154 4.09 -12.23 5.69
C HIS A 154 3.80 -13.03 6.97
N LEU A 155 2.69 -12.72 7.62
CA LEU A 155 2.26 -13.39 8.86
C LEU A 155 1.88 -14.84 8.58
N ARG A 156 2.59 -15.78 9.18
CA ARG A 156 2.21 -17.20 9.12
C ARG A 156 0.86 -17.42 9.80
N GLU A 157 0.07 -18.32 9.23
CA GLU A 157 -1.32 -18.57 9.58
C GLU A 157 -1.48 -19.11 11.03
N PRO A 158 -2.61 -18.86 11.71
CA PRO A 158 -2.74 -19.10 13.14
C PRO A 158 -2.92 -20.56 13.58
N ASN A 159 -3.12 -21.52 12.67
CA ASN A 159 -3.40 -22.92 13.03
C ASN A 159 -2.12 -23.67 13.40
N ASN A 160 -1.12 -23.64 12.51
CA ASN A 160 0.18 -24.29 12.67
C ASN A 160 1.34 -23.29 12.68
N GLU A 161 1.17 -22.09 12.12
CA GLU A 161 2.19 -21.04 12.02
C GLU A 161 3.39 -21.45 11.15
N ASP A 162 3.16 -22.25 10.12
CA ASP A 162 4.21 -22.78 9.24
C ASP A 162 4.31 -22.02 7.90
N SER A 163 3.18 -21.52 7.37
CA SER A 163 3.14 -20.81 6.09
C SER A 163 2.19 -19.62 6.13
N PHE A 164 2.39 -18.65 5.24
CA PHE A 164 1.44 -17.57 4.95
C PHE A 164 0.72 -17.82 3.62
N TYR A 165 1.16 -18.79 2.82
CA TYR A 165 0.50 -19.17 1.59
C TYR A 165 -0.72 -20.04 1.87
N ALA A 166 -1.86 -19.63 1.33
CA ALA A 166 -3.07 -20.42 1.38
C ALA A 166 -2.86 -21.79 0.71
N ALA A 167 -2.02 -21.92 -0.32
CA ALA A 167 -1.77 -23.20 -0.98
C ALA A 167 -1.33 -24.32 -0.02
N ASP A 168 -0.65 -23.98 1.07
CA ASP A 168 -0.13 -24.93 2.06
C ASP A 168 -1.15 -25.29 3.16
N MET A 169 -2.35 -24.72 3.11
CA MET A 169 -3.40 -24.88 4.11
C MET A 169 -4.52 -25.83 3.65
N THR A 170 -5.15 -26.51 4.61
CA THR A 170 -6.37 -27.28 4.34
C THR A 170 -7.53 -26.35 3.96
N THR A 171 -8.55 -26.88 3.30
CA THR A 171 -9.78 -26.12 2.97
C THR A 171 -10.44 -25.53 4.22
N GLU A 172 -10.45 -26.27 5.32
CA GLU A 172 -10.99 -25.78 6.59
C GLU A 172 -10.17 -24.61 7.13
N GLN A 173 -8.83 -24.76 7.20
CA GLN A 173 -7.94 -23.71 7.69
C GLN A 173 -8.06 -22.42 6.85
N LYS A 174 -8.14 -22.53 5.52
CA LYS A 174 -8.37 -21.38 4.62
C LYS A 174 -9.63 -20.59 5.01
N ASN A 175 -10.72 -21.28 5.31
CA ASN A 175 -12.02 -20.64 5.56
C ASN A 175 -12.20 -20.09 6.99
N THR A 176 -11.33 -20.49 7.92
CA THR A 176 -11.47 -20.16 9.35
C THR A 176 -10.32 -19.30 9.89
N ALA A 177 -9.11 -19.40 9.32
CA ALA A 177 -7.92 -18.71 9.82
C ALA A 177 -8.13 -17.21 10.02
N PHE A 178 -8.60 -16.50 8.99
CA PHE A 178 -8.78 -15.05 9.08
C PHE A 178 -9.88 -14.63 10.07
N LYS A 179 -10.99 -15.37 10.10
CA LYS A 179 -12.07 -15.11 11.05
C LYS A 179 -11.63 -15.35 12.50
N SER A 180 -10.75 -16.32 12.71
CA SER A 180 -10.26 -16.67 14.05
C SER A 180 -9.45 -15.57 14.72
N ILE A 181 -8.85 -14.63 13.97
CA ILE A 181 -8.04 -13.54 14.55
C ILE A 181 -8.85 -12.29 14.90
N LEU A 182 -10.10 -12.19 14.42
CA LEU A 182 -10.98 -11.05 14.69
C LEU A 182 -11.34 -10.96 16.18
N PRO A 183 -11.76 -9.80 16.70
CA PRO A 183 -12.30 -9.69 18.06
C PRO A 183 -13.38 -10.75 18.33
N GLY A 184 -13.20 -11.54 19.40
CA GLY A 184 -14.07 -12.67 19.74
C GLY A 184 -13.75 -14.00 19.02
N GLY A 185 -12.82 -14.00 18.07
CA GLY A 185 -12.31 -15.20 17.41
C GLY A 185 -11.35 -16.00 18.30
N SER A 186 -11.25 -17.31 18.02
CA SER A 186 -10.47 -18.26 18.83
C SER A 186 -8.96 -17.97 18.89
N ASN A 187 -8.41 -17.30 17.88
CA ASN A 187 -7.00 -16.94 17.77
C ASN A 187 -6.77 -15.43 17.95
N ASN A 188 -7.74 -14.67 18.50
CA ASN A 188 -7.54 -13.23 18.73
C ASN A 188 -6.44 -12.95 19.77
N GLU A 189 -6.34 -13.74 20.83
CA GLU A 189 -5.24 -13.64 21.80
C GLU A 189 -3.88 -13.96 21.18
N TRP A 190 -3.84 -14.96 20.28
CA TRP A 190 -2.65 -15.25 19.50
C TRP A 190 -2.26 -14.04 18.64
N TYR A 191 -3.22 -13.43 17.95
CA TYR A 191 -2.95 -12.29 17.08
C TYR A 191 -2.46 -11.07 17.88
N LYS A 192 -3.05 -10.80 19.05
CA LYS A 192 -2.58 -9.76 19.98
C LYS A 192 -1.13 -9.97 20.40
N LYS A 193 -0.70 -11.20 20.70
CA LYS A 193 0.72 -11.50 21.00
C LYS A 193 1.64 -11.21 19.82
N LYS A 194 1.18 -11.44 18.58
CA LYS A 194 1.95 -11.06 17.38
C LYS A 194 2.06 -9.53 17.25
N LEU A 195 0.97 -8.80 17.50
CA LEU A 195 0.97 -7.35 17.52
C LEU A 195 1.80 -6.77 18.68
N ASP A 196 1.83 -7.42 19.84
CA ASP A 196 2.70 -7.06 20.96
C ASP A 196 4.18 -7.14 20.56
N LYS A 197 4.55 -8.18 19.80
CA LYS A 197 5.92 -8.33 19.28
C LYS A 197 6.25 -7.22 18.27
N VAL A 198 5.34 -6.90 17.35
CA VAL A 198 5.48 -5.76 16.42
C VAL A 198 5.66 -4.45 17.20
N ALA A 199 4.77 -4.15 18.14
CA ALA A 199 4.83 -2.96 18.97
C ALA A 199 6.15 -2.86 19.77
N SER A 200 6.60 -3.97 20.34
CA SER A 200 7.87 -4.04 21.07
C SER A 200 9.06 -3.68 20.19
N VAL A 201 9.14 -4.23 18.97
CA VAL A 201 10.23 -3.90 18.03
C VAL A 201 10.14 -2.44 17.61
N VAL A 202 8.97 -1.98 17.16
CA VAL A 202 8.78 -0.62 16.63
C VAL A 202 9.07 0.46 17.67
N SER A 203 8.65 0.26 18.93
CA SER A 203 8.96 1.17 20.05
C SER A 203 10.43 1.16 20.49
N ASN A 204 11.22 0.18 20.03
CA ASN A 204 12.66 0.09 20.27
C ASN A 204 13.52 0.47 19.05
N LEU A 205 12.90 0.79 17.91
CA LEU A 205 13.58 1.39 16.77
C LEU A 205 13.87 2.86 17.10
N LYS A 206 15.07 3.10 17.64
CA LYS A 206 15.54 4.44 18.02
C LYS A 206 16.75 4.86 17.19
N GLY A 207 16.73 6.12 16.77
CA GLY A 207 17.86 6.81 16.15
C GLY A 207 18.95 7.13 17.16
N VAL A 208 20.02 7.77 16.69
CA VAL A 208 21.22 8.03 17.50
C VAL A 208 20.98 9.01 18.66
N ASN A 209 19.94 9.85 18.60
CA ASN A 209 19.56 10.77 19.68
C ASN A 209 18.40 10.23 20.55
N GLY A 210 18.02 8.97 20.36
CA GLY A 210 16.94 8.32 21.10
C GLY A 210 15.53 8.59 20.59
N GLU A 211 15.37 9.39 19.53
CA GLU A 211 14.13 9.59 18.79
C GLU A 211 13.63 8.28 18.17
N LEU A 212 12.31 8.09 18.08
CA LEU A 212 11.75 6.92 17.43
C LEU A 212 11.89 7.02 15.91
N ILE A 213 12.29 5.93 15.28
CA ILE A 213 12.44 5.83 13.82
C ILE A 213 11.05 5.60 13.22
N PRO A 214 10.57 6.47 12.30
CA PRO A 214 9.31 6.23 11.60
C PRO A 214 9.40 5.05 10.64
N ILE A 215 8.35 4.23 10.62
CA ILE A 215 8.15 3.19 9.61
C ILE A 215 6.81 3.38 8.90
N ILE A 216 6.72 2.88 7.66
CA ILE A 216 5.44 2.60 7.00
C ILE A 216 5.12 1.13 7.26
N PHE A 217 3.96 0.80 7.84
CA PHE A 217 3.53 -0.57 8.09
C PHE A 217 2.39 -0.96 7.16
N ARG A 218 2.57 -2.07 6.42
CA ARG A 218 1.71 -2.54 5.33
C ARG A 218 1.19 -3.97 5.62
N PRO A 219 0.26 -4.14 6.59
CA PRO A 219 -0.30 -5.45 6.92
C PRO A 219 -1.30 -5.91 5.86
N PHE A 220 -1.47 -7.23 5.75
CA PHE A 220 -2.51 -7.87 4.94
C PHE A 220 -2.59 -7.42 3.47
N HIS A 221 -1.44 -7.18 2.85
CA HIS A 221 -1.33 -6.75 1.45
C HIS A 221 -1.82 -7.80 0.43
N GLU A 222 -2.11 -7.38 -0.79
CA GLU A 222 -2.56 -8.25 -1.89
C GLU A 222 -3.83 -9.06 -1.54
N PHE A 223 -4.67 -8.48 -0.69
CA PHE A 223 -5.87 -9.11 -0.14
C PHE A 223 -6.98 -9.38 -1.17
N ASP A 224 -6.92 -8.75 -2.34
CA ASP A 224 -7.82 -8.96 -3.47
C ASP A 224 -7.46 -10.23 -4.26
N GLY A 225 -6.25 -10.77 -4.05
CA GLY A 225 -5.83 -12.09 -4.45
C GLY A 225 -6.35 -13.21 -3.54
N SER A 226 -5.82 -14.42 -3.71
CA SER A 226 -6.16 -15.59 -2.89
C SER A 226 -4.99 -16.53 -2.65
N TRP A 227 -3.77 -16.03 -2.78
CA TRP A 227 -2.54 -16.77 -2.44
C TRP A 227 -2.19 -16.63 -0.95
N PHE A 228 -2.69 -15.63 -0.25
CA PHE A 228 -2.56 -15.49 1.20
C PHE A 228 -3.85 -15.85 1.95
N TRP A 229 -3.74 -16.28 3.20
CA TRP A 229 -4.89 -16.68 4.03
C TRP A 229 -5.81 -15.54 4.45
N TRP A 230 -5.39 -14.28 4.27
CA TRP A 230 -6.24 -13.09 4.38
C TRP A 230 -6.89 -12.66 3.05
N GLY A 231 -6.69 -13.43 1.98
CA GLY A 231 -7.19 -13.14 0.64
C GLY A 231 -8.72 -13.16 0.50
N ALA A 232 -9.20 -12.65 -0.63
CA ALA A 232 -10.60 -12.31 -0.85
C ALA A 232 -11.55 -13.52 -0.78
N ASN A 233 -11.08 -14.72 -1.14
CA ASN A 233 -11.85 -15.95 -1.06
C ASN A 233 -12.04 -16.47 0.38
N PHE A 234 -11.28 -15.96 1.34
CA PHE A 234 -11.19 -16.52 2.69
C PHE A 234 -11.81 -15.62 3.76
N CYS A 235 -12.14 -14.37 3.41
CA CYS A 235 -12.84 -13.45 4.27
C CYS A 235 -13.74 -12.48 3.48
N THR A 236 -14.83 -12.04 4.11
CA THR A 236 -15.68 -10.98 3.59
C THR A 236 -14.96 -9.62 3.66
N ALA A 237 -15.46 -8.63 2.92
CA ALA A 237 -14.91 -7.29 2.97
C ALA A 237 -15.00 -6.66 4.37
N GLU A 238 -16.08 -6.92 5.11
CA GLU A 238 -16.26 -6.40 6.47
C GLU A 238 -15.32 -7.07 7.48
N GLU A 239 -15.09 -8.38 7.35
CA GLU A 239 -14.09 -9.08 8.17
C GLU A 239 -12.68 -8.51 7.92
N TYR A 240 -12.30 -8.28 6.66
CA TYR A 240 -11.02 -7.65 6.32
C TYR A 240 -10.89 -6.26 6.94
N LYS A 241 -11.90 -5.41 6.77
CA LYS A 241 -11.92 -4.06 7.35
C LYS A 241 -11.83 -4.12 8.87
N ALA A 242 -12.54 -5.05 9.52
CA ALA A 242 -12.50 -5.22 10.97
C ALA A 242 -11.11 -5.63 11.48
N ALA A 243 -10.44 -6.59 10.81
CA ALA A 243 -9.08 -6.98 11.15
C ALA A 243 -8.11 -5.81 11.01
N TYR A 244 -8.15 -5.09 9.87
CA TYR A 244 -7.26 -3.95 9.63
C TYR A 244 -7.46 -2.84 10.67
N LYS A 245 -8.71 -2.48 10.98
CA LYS A 245 -9.02 -1.48 12.02
C LYS A 245 -8.49 -1.92 13.38
N PHE A 246 -8.73 -3.19 13.75
CA PHE A 246 -8.23 -3.75 15.00
C PHE A 246 -6.70 -3.69 15.08
N THR A 247 -5.97 -4.00 13.99
CA THR A 247 -4.51 -3.87 13.94
C THR A 247 -4.05 -2.44 14.25
N VAL A 248 -4.67 -1.44 13.60
CA VAL A 248 -4.33 -0.02 13.78
C VAL A 248 -4.65 0.43 15.21
N GLU A 249 -5.86 0.16 15.70
CA GLU A 249 -6.30 0.56 17.05
C GLU A 249 -5.48 -0.13 18.14
N TYR A 250 -5.14 -1.40 17.97
CA TYR A 250 -4.32 -2.11 18.94
C TYR A 250 -2.92 -1.49 19.01
N LEU A 251 -2.25 -1.26 17.87
CA LEU A 251 -0.91 -0.66 17.87
C LEU A 251 -0.92 0.81 18.34
N ARG A 252 -1.80 1.64 17.78
CA ARG A 252 -1.90 3.08 18.10
C ARG A 252 -2.45 3.33 19.50
N ASP A 253 -3.61 2.77 19.82
CA ASP A 253 -4.38 3.14 21.01
C ASP A 253 -4.06 2.26 22.21
N THR A 254 -3.87 0.94 22.01
CA THR A 254 -3.59 0.01 23.11
C THR A 254 -2.11 -0.07 23.44
N LYS A 255 -1.23 -0.09 22.43
CA LYS A 255 0.22 -0.21 22.61
C LYS A 255 0.96 1.13 22.60
N GLY A 256 0.29 2.23 22.27
CA GLY A 256 0.88 3.57 22.27
C GLY A 256 2.02 3.74 21.26
N VAL A 257 1.93 3.06 20.10
CA VAL A 257 2.95 3.14 19.06
C VAL A 257 2.67 4.35 18.18
N HIS A 258 3.56 5.35 18.24
CA HIS A 258 3.38 6.66 17.59
C HIS A 258 4.37 6.94 16.45
N ASN A 259 5.12 5.93 16.00
CA ASN A 259 6.10 6.03 14.92
C ASN A 259 5.75 5.21 13.68
N VAL A 260 4.46 5.08 13.36
CA VAL A 260 3.94 4.26 12.26
C VAL A 260 3.03 5.08 11.34
N LEU A 261 3.23 4.95 10.03
CA LEU A 261 2.23 5.26 9.00
C LEU A 261 1.61 3.96 8.50
N TYR A 262 0.30 3.91 8.29
CA TYR A 262 -0.40 2.69 7.88
C TYR A 262 -0.68 2.65 6.38
N ALA A 263 -0.25 1.58 5.71
CA ALA A 263 -0.39 1.38 4.27
C ALA A 263 -1.42 0.31 3.92
N PHE A 264 -2.27 0.61 2.95
CA PHE A 264 -3.29 -0.29 2.40
C PHE A 264 -3.00 -0.51 0.92
N SER A 265 -2.70 -1.75 0.54
CA SER A 265 -2.30 -2.09 -0.82
C SER A 265 -2.92 -3.41 -1.27
N PRO A 266 -3.99 -3.39 -2.10
CA PRO A 266 -4.31 -4.56 -2.92
C PRO A 266 -3.17 -4.84 -3.91
N ASP A 267 -3.26 -5.96 -4.62
CA ASP A 267 -2.53 -6.21 -5.86
C ASP A 267 -3.14 -5.33 -6.98
N ASN A 268 -3.34 -5.86 -8.17
CA ASN A 268 -3.71 -5.09 -9.36
C ASN A 268 -5.09 -5.46 -9.92
N SER A 269 -5.93 -6.20 -9.18
CA SER A 269 -7.14 -6.84 -9.75
C SER A 269 -8.34 -5.90 -9.98
N TYR A 270 -8.16 -4.59 -9.75
CA TYR A 270 -9.20 -3.57 -9.88
C TYR A 270 -9.03 -2.71 -11.15
N SER A 271 -10.14 -2.12 -11.59
CA SER A 271 -10.20 -1.18 -12.72
C SER A 271 -11.00 0.09 -12.44
N THR A 272 -11.60 0.19 -11.25
CA THR A 272 -12.42 1.31 -10.80
C THR A 272 -12.09 1.67 -9.35
N GLU A 273 -12.38 2.91 -8.96
CA GLU A 273 -12.24 3.37 -7.57
C GLU A 273 -13.08 2.52 -6.60
N THR A 274 -14.33 2.20 -6.97
CA THR A 274 -15.20 1.35 -6.16
C THR A 274 -14.59 -0.03 -5.87
N ASN A 275 -13.95 -0.64 -6.88
CA ASN A 275 -13.32 -1.95 -6.70
C ASN A 275 -12.04 -1.85 -5.84
N TYR A 276 -11.22 -0.81 -6.05
CA TYR A 276 -10.05 -0.52 -5.21
C TYR A 276 -10.45 -0.34 -3.73
N LEU A 277 -11.54 0.39 -3.49
CA LEU A 277 -12.03 0.70 -2.14
C LEU A 277 -12.92 -0.38 -1.53
N SER A 278 -13.17 -1.49 -2.21
CA SER A 278 -14.11 -2.55 -1.77
C SER A 278 -13.82 -3.06 -0.35
N ARG A 279 -12.54 -3.11 0.03
CA ARG A 279 -12.03 -3.55 1.34
C ARG A 279 -11.32 -2.44 2.12
N TYR A 280 -11.45 -1.18 1.69
CA TYR A 280 -10.82 -0.05 2.34
C TYR A 280 -11.40 0.16 3.76
N PRO A 281 -10.55 0.21 4.80
CA PRO A 281 -11.01 0.36 6.19
C PRO A 281 -11.50 1.78 6.52
N GLY A 282 -11.24 2.76 5.64
CA GLY A 282 -11.67 4.15 5.76
C GLY A 282 -10.53 5.12 6.08
N ASP A 283 -10.79 6.41 5.84
CA ASP A 283 -9.80 7.51 5.89
C ASP A 283 -9.09 7.67 7.25
N LYS A 284 -9.66 7.14 8.33
CA LYS A 284 -9.12 7.17 9.70
C LYS A 284 -8.10 6.07 10.00
N TYR A 285 -7.89 5.14 9.08
CA TYR A 285 -7.05 3.94 9.30
C TYR A 285 -5.92 3.79 8.27
N VAL A 286 -5.85 4.65 7.25
CA VAL A 286 -4.83 4.57 6.20
C VAL A 286 -4.19 5.92 5.93
N ASP A 287 -2.85 5.95 5.99
CA ASP A 287 -2.02 7.09 5.58
C ASP A 287 -1.53 6.94 4.13
N VAL A 288 -1.23 5.71 3.72
CA VAL A 288 -0.67 5.36 2.40
C VAL A 288 -1.61 4.44 1.63
N LEU A 289 -2.07 4.92 0.48
CA LEU A 289 -2.82 4.16 -0.50
C LEU A 289 -1.82 3.57 -1.51
N GLY A 290 -1.66 2.25 -1.44
CA GLY A 290 -0.72 1.51 -2.27
C GLY A 290 -1.43 0.64 -3.31
N MET A 291 -0.62 0.07 -4.20
CA MET A 291 -0.93 -1.14 -4.97
C MET A 291 0.34 -1.93 -5.18
N ASP A 292 0.20 -3.24 -5.28
CA ASP A 292 1.25 -4.12 -5.78
C ASP A 292 0.91 -4.48 -7.23
N ASN A 293 1.92 -4.53 -8.10
CA ASN A 293 1.69 -4.85 -9.51
C ASN A 293 2.92 -5.42 -10.19
N TYR A 294 2.90 -6.75 -10.34
CA TYR A 294 3.83 -7.48 -11.20
C TYR A 294 3.18 -7.84 -12.53
N GLY A 295 1.88 -8.17 -12.53
CA GLY A 295 1.16 -8.71 -13.68
C GLY A 295 1.15 -7.80 -14.90
N ASP A 296 0.85 -6.51 -14.72
CA ASP A 296 0.82 -5.56 -15.84
C ASP A 296 2.23 -5.26 -16.37
N PHE A 297 3.29 -5.55 -15.61
CA PHE A 297 4.67 -5.37 -16.03
C PHE A 297 5.35 -6.68 -16.47
N ASN A 298 4.61 -7.80 -16.48
CA ASN A 298 5.14 -9.11 -16.87
C ASN A 298 5.20 -9.25 -18.40
N ASN A 299 6.21 -8.61 -19.01
CA ASN A 299 6.48 -8.60 -20.44
C ASN A 299 5.26 -8.19 -21.30
N GLN A 300 4.47 -7.24 -20.82
CA GLN A 300 3.26 -6.74 -21.48
C GLN A 300 3.48 -5.47 -22.34
N GLY A 301 4.72 -4.96 -22.38
CA GLY A 301 5.10 -3.75 -23.12
C GLY A 301 4.32 -2.50 -22.69
N GLN A 302 4.13 -1.57 -23.63
CA GLN A 302 3.43 -0.30 -23.35
C GLN A 302 1.97 -0.52 -22.93
N THR A 303 1.27 -1.52 -23.50
CA THR A 303 -0.10 -1.86 -23.10
C THR A 303 -0.20 -2.19 -21.62
N GLY A 304 0.81 -2.89 -21.07
CA GLY A 304 0.91 -3.14 -19.64
C GLY A 304 1.16 -1.88 -18.82
N ALA A 305 2.12 -1.05 -19.26
CA ALA A 305 2.42 0.22 -18.62
C ALA A 305 1.20 1.17 -18.56
N ASP A 306 0.40 1.24 -19.63
CA ASP A 306 -0.80 2.07 -19.72
C ASP A 306 -1.90 1.58 -18.76
N LYS A 307 -2.05 0.25 -18.63
CA LYS A 307 -2.96 -0.36 -17.64
C LYS A 307 -2.50 -0.05 -16.21
N ALA A 308 -1.21 -0.22 -15.92
CA ALA A 308 -0.64 0.10 -14.62
C ALA A 308 -0.82 1.59 -14.28
N ASN A 309 -0.59 2.50 -15.24
CA ASN A 309 -0.84 3.93 -15.06
C ASN A 309 -2.30 4.24 -14.75
N THR A 310 -3.24 3.59 -15.44
CA THR A 310 -4.69 3.79 -15.21
C THR A 310 -5.07 3.41 -13.78
N LYS A 311 -4.54 2.30 -13.26
CA LYS A 311 -4.74 1.87 -11.87
C LYS A 311 -4.09 2.82 -10.88
N LEU A 312 -2.83 3.20 -11.10
CA LEU A 312 -2.12 4.20 -10.28
C LEU A 312 -2.82 5.56 -10.28
N LYS A 313 -3.49 5.94 -11.37
CA LYS A 313 -4.25 7.18 -11.46
C LYS A 313 -5.43 7.19 -10.49
N ILE A 314 -6.16 6.07 -10.35
CA ILE A 314 -7.25 5.93 -9.38
C ILE A 314 -6.71 6.20 -7.97
N ILE A 315 -5.60 5.57 -7.60
CA ILE A 315 -4.97 5.75 -6.29
C ILE A 315 -4.52 7.20 -6.11
N SER A 316 -3.81 7.76 -7.09
CA SER A 316 -3.31 9.14 -7.05
C SER A 316 -4.46 10.15 -6.88
N ASP A 317 -5.56 10.00 -7.61
CA ASP A 317 -6.71 10.89 -7.52
C ASP A 317 -7.40 10.82 -6.17
N TYR A 318 -7.63 9.61 -5.66
CA TYR A 318 -8.18 9.41 -4.32
C TYR A 318 -7.24 9.94 -3.22
N ALA A 319 -5.93 9.71 -3.36
CA ALA A 319 -4.92 10.22 -2.44
C ALA A 319 -4.85 11.76 -2.44
N LYS A 320 -5.09 12.42 -3.58
CA LYS A 320 -5.20 13.88 -3.64
C LYS A 320 -6.47 14.36 -2.91
N SER A 321 -7.62 13.74 -3.16
CA SER A 321 -8.89 14.16 -2.55
C SER A 321 -8.92 13.96 -1.03
N LYS A 322 -8.23 12.93 -0.52
CA LYS A 322 -8.17 12.59 0.90
C LYS A 322 -6.91 13.04 1.63
N VAL A 323 -6.02 13.77 0.94
CA VAL A 323 -4.71 14.19 1.47
C VAL A 323 -3.90 13.00 2.02
N LYS A 324 -3.91 11.89 1.28
CA LYS A 324 -3.12 10.68 1.57
C LYS A 324 -1.91 10.57 0.66
N ILE A 325 -1.02 9.65 0.99
CA ILE A 325 0.16 9.29 0.18
C ILE A 325 -0.27 8.22 -0.83
N ALA A 326 0.09 8.35 -2.10
CA ALA A 326 -0.06 7.28 -3.08
C ALA A 326 1.29 6.62 -3.37
N ALA A 327 1.31 5.31 -3.58
CA ALA A 327 2.53 4.52 -3.83
C ALA A 327 2.28 3.30 -4.73
N LEU A 328 3.30 2.91 -5.51
CA LEU A 328 3.41 1.56 -6.08
C LEU A 328 4.20 0.72 -5.05
N THR A 329 3.49 0.15 -4.10
CA THR A 329 4.08 -0.46 -2.90
C THR A 329 4.95 -1.66 -3.21
N GLU A 330 4.65 -2.37 -4.29
CA GLU A 330 5.53 -3.38 -4.88
C GLU A 330 5.40 -3.47 -6.40
N THR A 331 6.51 -3.77 -7.07
CA THR A 331 6.53 -4.09 -8.49
C THR A 331 7.81 -4.81 -8.86
N GLY A 332 7.88 -5.30 -10.10
CA GLY A 332 9.11 -5.84 -10.65
C GLY A 332 8.89 -6.77 -11.83
N TYR A 333 9.98 -7.08 -12.51
CA TYR A 333 10.07 -8.18 -13.46
C TYR A 333 11.30 -9.00 -13.12
N ARG A 334 11.08 -10.22 -12.59
CA ARG A 334 12.17 -11.05 -12.11
C ARG A 334 12.93 -11.66 -13.27
N VAL A 335 14.19 -11.30 -13.40
CA VAL A 335 15.13 -11.87 -14.36
C VAL A 335 15.83 -13.06 -13.72
N THR A 336 15.92 -14.16 -14.47
CA THR A 336 16.59 -15.39 -14.05
C THR A 336 17.37 -15.97 -15.22
N SER A 337 18.02 -17.13 -15.02
CA SER A 337 18.65 -17.87 -16.13
C SER A 337 17.66 -18.30 -17.23
N SER A 338 16.37 -18.47 -16.89
CA SER A 338 15.32 -18.89 -17.82
C SER A 338 14.41 -17.74 -18.29
N THR A 339 14.48 -16.59 -17.62
CA THR A 339 13.63 -15.43 -17.88
C THR A 339 14.52 -14.22 -18.22
N PRO A 340 14.73 -13.90 -19.51
CA PRO A 340 15.64 -12.84 -19.92
C PRO A 340 15.06 -11.44 -19.62
N PRO A 341 15.90 -10.41 -19.46
CA PRO A 341 15.43 -9.05 -19.20
C PRO A 341 14.61 -8.49 -20.38
N VAL A 342 13.61 -7.69 -20.04
CA VAL A 342 12.82 -6.93 -21.03
C VAL A 342 13.53 -5.61 -21.34
N ALA A 343 13.72 -5.32 -22.62
CA ALA A 343 14.36 -4.07 -23.04
C ALA A 343 13.53 -2.85 -22.62
N ASN A 344 14.21 -1.84 -22.04
CA ASN A 344 13.62 -0.58 -21.59
C ASN A 344 12.48 -0.73 -20.56
N TRP A 345 12.48 -1.82 -19.79
CA TRP A 345 11.47 -2.08 -18.78
C TRP A 345 11.41 -0.96 -17.72
N PHE A 346 12.56 -0.51 -17.24
CA PHE A 346 12.62 0.53 -16.22
C PHE A 346 12.41 1.92 -16.83
N SER A 347 13.24 2.28 -17.81
CA SER A 347 13.31 3.66 -18.31
C SER A 347 12.12 4.06 -19.19
N THR A 348 11.40 3.11 -19.79
CA THR A 348 10.22 3.37 -20.62
C THR A 348 8.94 2.92 -19.92
N TYR A 349 8.76 1.62 -19.68
CA TYR A 349 7.46 1.09 -19.25
C TYR A 349 7.13 1.49 -17.83
N LEU A 350 7.99 1.17 -16.86
CA LEU A 350 7.77 1.57 -15.47
C LEU A 350 7.74 3.10 -15.31
N TYR A 351 8.70 3.81 -15.93
CA TYR A 351 8.75 5.26 -15.83
C TYR A 351 7.49 5.94 -16.39
N SER A 352 6.98 5.50 -17.54
CA SER A 352 5.73 6.05 -18.09
C SER A 352 4.54 5.74 -17.17
N ALA A 353 4.49 4.54 -16.61
CA ALA A 353 3.44 4.16 -15.67
C ALA A 353 3.41 5.05 -14.42
N LEU A 354 4.57 5.46 -13.93
CA LEU A 354 4.73 6.33 -12.74
C LEU A 354 4.55 7.83 -13.01
N THR A 355 4.57 8.27 -14.27
CA THR A 355 4.70 9.72 -14.58
C THR A 355 3.69 10.29 -15.56
N SER A 356 3.05 9.45 -16.37
CA SER A 356 1.97 9.83 -17.28
C SER A 356 0.71 10.25 -16.53
N ASN A 357 -0.16 11.02 -17.21
CA ASN A 357 -1.46 11.47 -16.69
C ASN A 357 -1.40 12.29 -15.40
N SER A 358 -0.26 12.96 -15.14
CA SER A 358 -0.07 13.85 -14.00
C SER A 358 -0.42 13.20 -12.65
N ILE A 359 -0.12 11.91 -12.51
CA ILE A 359 -0.29 11.19 -11.25
C ILE A 359 0.79 11.62 -10.24
N GLU A 360 0.45 11.55 -8.96
CA GLU A 360 1.35 11.86 -7.84
C GLU A 360 1.67 10.58 -7.06
N ILE A 361 2.76 9.90 -7.43
CA ILE A 361 3.22 8.67 -6.75
C ILE A 361 4.49 8.97 -5.96
N SER A 362 4.40 8.76 -4.65
CA SER A 362 5.45 9.14 -3.69
C SER A 362 6.63 8.19 -3.73
N TYR A 363 6.36 6.89 -3.92
CA TYR A 363 7.40 5.88 -4.03
C TYR A 363 7.00 4.65 -4.85
N VAL A 364 8.03 3.94 -5.30
CA VAL A 364 7.99 2.61 -5.90
C VAL A 364 9.00 1.71 -5.19
N MET A 365 8.64 0.47 -4.89
CA MET A 365 9.55 -0.51 -4.29
C MET A 365 9.65 -1.77 -5.15
N PHE A 366 10.87 -2.26 -5.34
CA PHE A 366 11.14 -3.56 -5.97
C PHE A 366 11.27 -4.67 -4.92
N TRP A 367 10.96 -5.91 -5.30
CA TRP A 367 11.22 -7.06 -4.45
C TRP A 367 12.72 -7.39 -4.36
N ASN A 368 13.08 -8.28 -3.43
CA ASN A 368 14.47 -8.58 -3.10
C ASN A 368 15.14 -9.43 -4.19
N ASN A 369 16.45 -9.29 -4.35
CA ASN A 369 17.26 -10.15 -5.21
C ASN A 369 17.73 -11.39 -4.44
N ASP A 370 18.10 -12.45 -5.14
CA ASP A 370 18.70 -13.65 -4.55
C ASP A 370 19.75 -14.28 -5.48
N SER A 371 20.33 -15.41 -5.08
CA SER A 371 21.33 -16.11 -5.87
C SER A 371 20.83 -16.60 -7.24
N ALA A 372 19.53 -16.82 -7.41
CA ALA A 372 18.92 -17.39 -8.61
C ALA A 372 18.37 -16.33 -9.58
N GLY A 373 18.12 -15.11 -9.13
CA GLY A 373 17.55 -14.05 -9.95
C GLY A 373 17.50 -12.68 -9.29
N TYR A 374 17.11 -11.69 -10.08
CA TYR A 374 17.04 -10.30 -9.63
C TYR A 374 15.80 -9.59 -10.15
N TYR A 375 15.30 -8.65 -9.35
CA TYR A 375 14.36 -7.62 -9.76
C TYR A 375 15.05 -6.31 -10.11
N VAL A 376 16.19 -6.03 -9.47
CA VAL A 376 17.03 -4.86 -9.76
C VAL A 376 18.43 -5.33 -10.14
N PRO A 377 18.97 -4.91 -11.30
CA PRO A 377 20.27 -5.39 -11.73
C PRO A 377 21.40 -4.73 -10.90
N ASN A 378 22.48 -5.48 -10.65
CA ASN A 378 23.53 -5.14 -9.66
C ASN A 378 24.75 -4.41 -10.24
N GLY A 379 24.74 -4.00 -11.51
CA GLY A 379 25.90 -3.40 -12.18
C GLY A 379 26.73 -4.35 -13.05
N SER A 380 26.43 -5.66 -13.04
CA SER A 380 27.03 -6.67 -13.93
C SER A 380 26.07 -7.31 -14.95
N ALA A 381 24.78 -6.97 -14.89
CA ALA A 381 23.73 -7.55 -15.72
C ALA A 381 23.52 -6.78 -17.04
N SER A 382 23.00 -7.47 -18.05
CA SER A 382 22.87 -6.91 -19.41
C SER A 382 21.92 -5.72 -19.51
N ASN A 383 20.98 -5.56 -18.58
CA ASN A 383 20.02 -4.45 -18.53
C ASN A 383 20.35 -3.36 -17.49
N ASP A 384 21.57 -3.30 -16.96
CA ASP A 384 21.97 -2.26 -16.00
C ASP A 384 21.79 -0.83 -16.52
N ALA A 385 22.14 -0.61 -17.79
CA ALA A 385 22.03 0.71 -18.40
C ALA A 385 20.58 1.25 -18.40
N ASP A 386 19.59 0.37 -18.52
CA ASP A 386 18.17 0.72 -18.44
C ASP A 386 17.79 1.19 -17.04
N PHE A 387 18.19 0.43 -16.00
CA PHE A 387 17.95 0.83 -14.61
C PHE A 387 18.67 2.13 -14.25
N LYS A 388 19.94 2.30 -14.64
CA LYS A 388 20.67 3.56 -14.44
C LYS A 388 19.95 4.73 -15.09
N THR A 389 19.47 4.55 -16.32
CA THR A 389 18.72 5.57 -17.05
C THR A 389 17.44 5.94 -16.31
N PHE A 390 16.70 4.95 -15.81
CA PHE A 390 15.53 5.17 -14.96
C PHE A 390 15.86 5.94 -13.68
N ALA A 391 16.91 5.53 -12.96
CA ALA A 391 17.29 6.12 -11.68
C ALA A 391 17.69 7.61 -11.77
N ILE A 392 18.21 8.06 -12.92
CA ILE A 392 18.61 9.46 -13.14
C ILE A 392 17.53 10.32 -13.80
N LYS A 393 16.36 9.77 -14.14
CA LYS A 393 15.27 10.57 -14.70
C LYS A 393 14.80 11.63 -13.71
N THR A 394 14.26 12.73 -14.22
CA THR A 394 13.93 13.92 -13.42
C THR A 394 12.97 13.64 -12.27
N LYS A 395 11.98 12.76 -12.50
CA LYS A 395 11.01 12.32 -11.49
C LYS A 395 11.45 11.10 -10.67
N SER A 396 12.66 10.60 -10.85
CA SER A 396 13.20 9.52 -10.02
C SER A 396 13.97 10.08 -8.83
N ALA A 397 13.97 9.35 -7.72
CA ALA A 397 14.76 9.68 -6.55
C ALA A 397 15.38 8.46 -5.86
N LEU A 398 16.71 8.44 -5.81
CA LEU A 398 17.49 7.66 -4.85
C LEU A 398 17.84 8.53 -3.63
N VAL A 399 18.51 7.96 -2.62
CA VAL A 399 18.76 8.66 -1.34
C VAL A 399 19.43 10.02 -1.51
N ASN A 400 20.35 10.15 -2.48
CA ASN A 400 21.11 11.38 -2.75
C ASN A 400 20.25 12.54 -3.28
N SER A 401 19.01 12.26 -3.64
CA SER A 401 18.06 13.23 -4.21
C SER A 401 16.77 13.35 -3.40
N LEU A 402 16.70 12.68 -2.24
CA LEU A 402 15.62 12.87 -1.30
C LEU A 402 15.77 14.22 -0.58
N PRO A 403 14.67 14.93 -0.28
CA PRO A 403 14.71 15.95 0.74
C PRO A 403 14.97 15.30 2.11
N LYS A 404 15.19 16.11 3.13
CA LYS A 404 15.29 15.64 4.50
C LYS A 404 13.95 15.09 4.99
N MET A 405 13.71 13.79 4.77
CA MET A 405 12.40 13.16 4.96
C MET A 405 11.87 13.27 6.39
N TYR A 406 12.75 13.37 7.38
CA TYR A 406 12.43 13.38 8.80
C TYR A 406 12.48 14.75 9.46
N GLU A 407 12.63 15.83 8.67
CA GLU A 407 12.57 17.21 9.14
C GLU A 407 11.39 17.93 8.45
N LEU A 408 10.53 18.60 9.21
CA LEU A 408 9.56 19.53 8.63
C LEU A 408 10.30 20.79 8.15
N PRO A 409 9.93 21.36 6.98
CA PRO A 409 10.46 22.67 6.58
C PRO A 409 10.01 23.74 7.58
N LYS A 410 10.90 24.72 7.81
CA LYS A 410 10.64 25.85 8.69
C LYS A 410 9.64 26.83 8.09
#